data_AF-A0A6V6YM65-F1
#
_entry.id   AF-A0A6V6YM65-F1
#
_cell.length_a   1.000
_cell.length_b   1.000
_cell.length_c   1.000
_cell.angle_alpha   90.00
_cell.angle_beta   90.00
_cell.angle_gamma   90.00
#
_symmetry.space_group_name_H-M   'P 1'
#
loop_
_entity.id
_entity.type
_entity.pdbx_description
1 polymer ?
#
loop_
_entity_poly.entity_id
_entity_poly.type
_entity_poly.pdbx_seq_one_letter_code
_entity_poly.pdbx_strand_id
1 'polypeptide(L)'
;MFTERESILDLEFSNSWTKYFFFAFIIGLGFFIIGYNIHKDANYDYRGEFYKDHIKDEFQGIVHRKWPYHHVVYVKLTDSTEIVGYYSIYNKVNKGDSIIKKKNSKEIILNKPDSIIYNDIYDENKFHFKLK
;
A
#
# COMPACT_ATOMS: atom_id res chain seq x y z
N MET A 1 34.39 -24.56 22.86
CA MET A 1 33.88 -25.86 22.36
C MET A 1 32.43 -25.61 21.99
N PHE A 2 32.12 -25.50 20.70
CA PHE A 2 30.75 -25.22 20.25
C PHE A 2 29.96 -26.53 20.35
N THR A 3 28.87 -26.52 21.12
CA THR A 3 27.92 -27.63 21.19
C THR A 3 27.24 -27.77 19.83
N GLU A 4 27.31 -28.97 19.25
CA GLU A 4 26.66 -29.31 17.99
C GLU A 4 25.15 -29.08 18.13
N ARG A 5 24.54 -28.39 17.15
CA ARG A 5 23.09 -28.27 17.06
C ARG A 5 22.54 -29.64 16.65
N GLU A 6 21.89 -30.34 17.56
CA GLU A 6 21.06 -31.50 17.22
C GLU A 6 20.02 -31.08 16.17
N SER A 7 20.03 -31.78 15.03
CA SER A 7 19.07 -31.54 13.96
C SER A 7 17.74 -32.20 14.32
N ILE A 8 16.62 -31.59 13.92
CA ILE A 8 15.29 -32.24 14.00
C ILE A 8 15.27 -33.53 13.15
N LEU A 9 16.23 -33.70 12.24
CA LEU A 9 16.44 -34.92 11.46
C LEU A 9 17.09 -36.06 12.27
N ASP A 10 17.68 -35.76 13.42
CA ASP A 10 18.33 -36.72 14.32
C ASP A 10 17.36 -37.29 15.38
N LEU A 11 16.06 -36.96 15.27
CA LEU A 11 15.02 -37.52 16.13
C LEU A 11 14.88 -39.03 15.92
N GLU A 12 15.31 -39.80 16.91
CA GLU A 12 15.10 -41.24 16.97
C GLU A 12 13.63 -41.56 17.29
N PHE A 13 12.91 -42.03 16.28
CA PHE A 13 11.56 -42.54 16.46
C PHE A 13 11.60 -44.05 16.70
N SER A 14 11.14 -44.49 17.86
CA SER A 14 11.05 -45.91 18.21
C SER A 14 10.03 -46.70 17.37
N ASN A 15 9.07 -46.01 16.74
CA ASN A 15 8.02 -46.62 15.92
C ASN A 15 7.87 -45.90 14.58
N SER A 16 7.93 -46.67 13.48
CA SER A 16 7.79 -46.17 12.11
C SER A 16 6.47 -45.44 11.87
N TRP A 17 5.36 -45.88 12.48
CA TRP A 17 4.07 -45.19 12.37
C TRP A 17 4.10 -43.80 12.99
N THR A 18 4.72 -43.66 14.16
CA THR A 18 4.90 -42.36 14.84
C THR A 18 5.77 -41.43 14.01
N LYS A 19 6.81 -41.97 13.36
CA LYS A 19 7.66 -41.22 12.43
C LYS A 19 6.86 -40.66 11.25
N TYR A 20 6.08 -41.50 10.56
CA TYR A 20 5.27 -41.06 9.42
C TYR A 20 4.22 -40.04 9.82
N PHE A 21 3.55 -40.25 10.97
CA PHE A 21 2.58 -39.28 11.49
C PHE A 21 3.23 -37.93 11.79
N PHE A 22 4.40 -37.92 12.43
CA PHE A 22 5.12 -36.68 12.74
C PHE A 22 5.49 -35.89 11.49
N PHE A 23 6.04 -36.55 10.46
CA PHE A 23 6.36 -35.88 9.19
C PHE A 23 5.10 -35.39 8.46
N ALA A 24 4.04 -36.20 8.43
CA ALA A 24 2.76 -35.78 7.86
C ALA A 24 2.16 -34.58 8.59
N PHE A 25 2.29 -34.54 9.92
CA PHE A 25 1.85 -33.43 10.76
C PHE A 25 2.65 -32.16 10.48
N ILE A 26 3.99 -32.22 10.44
CA ILE A 26 4.83 -31.05 10.13
C ILE A 26 4.53 -30.51 8.72
N ILE A 27 4.44 -31.40 7.73
CA ILE A 27 4.11 -31.01 6.35
C ILE A 27 2.71 -30.38 6.31
N GLY A 28 1.73 -30.99 6.98
CA GLY A 28 0.37 -30.47 7.10
C GLY A 28 0.31 -29.10 7.77
N LEU A 29 1.10 -28.89 8.82
CA LEU A 29 1.21 -27.61 9.53
C LEU A 29 1.81 -26.53 8.63
N GLY A 30 2.82 -26.88 7.83
CA GLY A 30 3.38 -26.00 6.80
C GLY A 30 2.35 -25.56 5.78
N PHE A 31 1.59 -26.51 5.21
CA PHE A 31 0.51 -26.21 4.26
C PHE A 31 -0.60 -25.36 4.90
N PHE A 32 -0.94 -25.62 6.16
CA PHE A 32 -1.92 -24.84 6.90
C PHE A 32 -1.48 -23.38 7.06
N ILE A 33 -0.22 -23.12 7.45
CA ILE A 33 0.32 -21.76 7.60
C ILE A 33 0.33 -21.01 6.26
N ILE A 34 0.77 -21.68 5.19
CA ILE A 34 0.78 -21.10 3.84
C ILE A 34 -0.65 -20.77 3.40
N GLY A 35 -1.58 -21.72 3.53
CA GLY A 35 -2.98 -21.53 3.18
C GLY A 35 -3.66 -20.44 4.01
N TYR A 36 -3.35 -20.35 5.31
CA TYR A 36 -3.84 -19.29 6.19
C TYR A 36 -3.34 -17.91 5.75
N ASN A 37 -2.05 -17.76 5.42
CA ASN A 37 -1.52 -16.48 4.95
C ASN A 37 -2.10 -16.09 3.59
N ILE A 38 -2.23 -17.04 2.65
CA ILE A 38 -2.89 -16.79 1.36
C ILE A 38 -4.35 -16.36 1.59
N HIS A 39 -5.08 -17.03 2.47
CA HIS A 39 -6.46 -16.67 2.80
C HIS A 39 -6.53 -15.29 3.45
N LYS A 40 -5.62 -14.98 4.37
CA LYS A 40 -5.54 -13.68 5.03
C LYS A 40 -5.27 -12.57 4.02
N ASP A 41 -4.29 -12.75 3.13
CA ASP A 41 -3.96 -11.76 2.09
C ASP A 41 -5.09 -11.62 1.06
N ALA A 42 -5.73 -12.72 0.67
CA ALA A 42 -6.87 -12.70 -0.25
C ALA A 42 -8.09 -11.98 0.34
N ASN A 43 -8.23 -11.94 1.66
CA ASN A 43 -9.32 -11.27 2.38
C ASN A 43 -8.89 -9.96 3.04
N TYR A 44 -7.64 -9.52 2.88
CA TYR A 44 -7.17 -8.27 3.46
C TYR A 44 -7.67 -7.09 2.60
N ASP A 45 -8.41 -6.18 3.22
CA ASP A 45 -8.91 -4.98 2.56
C ASP A 45 -7.82 -3.91 2.44
N TYR A 46 -6.88 -4.14 1.52
CA TYR A 46 -5.80 -3.20 1.22
C TYR A 46 -6.35 -1.81 0.85
N ARG A 47 -7.50 -1.75 0.16
CA ARG A 47 -8.12 -0.48 -0.25
C ARG A 47 -8.71 0.27 0.94
N GLY A 48 -9.38 -0.44 1.84
CA GLY A 48 -9.98 0.14 3.04
C GLY A 48 -8.96 0.65 4.04
N GLU A 49 -7.88 -0.09 4.30
CA GLU A 49 -6.80 0.36 5.19
C GLU A 49 -6.06 1.58 4.61
N PHE A 50 -5.71 1.51 3.32
CA PHE A 50 -5.11 2.63 2.61
C PHE A 50 -5.98 3.90 2.65
N TYR A 51 -7.31 3.75 2.50
CA TYR A 51 -8.22 4.88 2.65
C TYR A 51 -8.23 5.46 4.07
N LYS A 52 -8.22 4.62 5.11
CA LYS A 52 -8.23 5.09 6.51
C LYS A 52 -7.02 5.96 6.83
N ASP A 53 -5.89 5.69 6.18
CA ASP A 53 -4.69 6.51 6.31
C ASP A 53 -4.84 7.81 5.52
N HIS A 54 -5.23 7.75 4.25
CA HIS A 54 -5.25 8.92 3.35
C HIS A 54 -6.47 9.85 3.48
N ILE A 55 -7.53 9.43 4.17
CA ILE A 55 -8.64 10.34 4.47
C ILE A 55 -8.22 11.45 5.46
N LYS A 56 -7.23 11.16 6.32
CA LYS A 56 -6.72 12.10 7.31
C LYS A 56 -5.80 13.17 6.71
N ASP A 57 -5.33 12.93 5.49
CA ASP A 57 -4.46 13.87 4.77
C ASP A 57 -5.17 15.20 4.54
N GLU A 58 -4.41 16.26 4.74
CA GLU A 58 -4.81 17.65 4.52
C GLU A 58 -3.64 18.43 3.95
N PHE A 59 -3.84 19.04 2.78
CA PHE A 59 -2.85 19.89 2.15
C PHE A 59 -3.52 20.86 1.19
N GLN A 60 -2.95 22.05 1.07
CA GLN A 60 -3.36 23.04 0.09
C GLN A 60 -2.15 23.87 -0.32
N GLY A 61 -1.86 23.95 -1.60
CA GLY A 61 -0.81 24.83 -2.08
C GLY A 61 -0.55 24.75 -3.57
N ILE A 62 0.47 25.48 -4.00
CA ILE A 62 0.94 25.51 -5.38
C ILE A 62 2.10 24.55 -5.52
N VAL A 63 2.11 23.78 -6.60
CA VAL A 63 3.16 22.79 -6.87
C VAL A 63 4.44 23.51 -7.29
N HIS A 64 5.48 23.37 -6.47
CA HIS A 64 6.80 23.91 -6.74
C HIS A 64 7.67 22.94 -7.56
N ARG A 65 7.67 21.66 -7.18
CA ARG A 65 8.46 20.61 -7.82
C ARG A 65 7.72 19.28 -7.78
N LYS A 66 7.93 18.45 -8.80
CA LYS A 66 7.49 17.05 -8.85
C LYS A 66 8.64 16.18 -9.32
N TRP A 67 8.78 14.99 -8.74
CA TRP A 67 9.73 13.98 -9.23
C TRP A 67 9.20 12.55 -9.00
N PRO A 68 9.35 11.66 -9.98
CA PRO A 68 9.03 10.25 -9.80
C PRO A 68 10.15 9.54 -9.00
N TYR A 69 9.77 8.55 -8.20
CA TYR A 69 10.70 7.63 -7.52
C TYR A 69 10.03 6.25 -7.43
N HIS A 70 10.60 5.25 -8.11
CA HIS A 70 9.94 3.96 -8.33
C HIS A 70 8.51 4.10 -8.86
N HIS A 71 7.52 3.62 -8.11
CA HIS A 71 6.09 3.63 -8.46
C HIS A 71 5.32 4.78 -7.81
N VAL A 72 6.00 5.71 -7.14
CA VAL A 72 5.40 6.87 -6.46
C VAL A 72 5.88 8.19 -7.05
N VAL A 73 5.03 9.22 -6.93
CA VAL A 73 5.33 10.59 -7.39
C VAL A 73 5.44 11.49 -6.18
N TYR A 74 6.62 12.07 -5.95
CA TYR A 74 6.77 13.08 -4.92
C TYR A 74 6.40 14.46 -5.46
N VAL A 75 5.63 15.21 -4.69
CA VAL A 75 5.21 16.57 -4.99
C VAL A 75 5.62 17.47 -3.83
N LYS A 76 6.37 18.53 -4.12
CA LYS A 76 6.71 19.57 -3.16
C LYS A 76 5.92 20.83 -3.47
N LEU A 77 5.23 21.33 -2.45
CA LEU A 77 4.48 22.57 -2.52
C LEU A 77 5.36 23.78 -2.20
N THR A 78 4.86 24.98 -2.50
CA THR A 78 5.56 26.25 -2.26
C THR A 78 5.80 26.56 -0.78
N ASP A 79 4.96 26.04 0.12
CA ASP A 79 5.12 26.13 1.57
C ASP A 79 6.10 25.06 2.13
N SER A 80 6.81 24.34 1.24
CA SER A 80 7.68 23.20 1.55
C SER A 80 6.98 21.92 2.01
N THR A 81 5.64 21.87 2.00
CA THR A 81 4.92 20.62 2.24
C THR A 81 5.30 19.58 1.18
N GLU A 82 5.64 18.38 1.63
CA GLU A 82 5.97 17.24 0.76
C GLU A 82 4.84 16.23 0.78
N ILE A 83 4.31 15.92 -0.40
CA ILE A 83 3.24 14.96 -0.62
C ILE A 83 3.81 13.77 -1.36
N VAL A 84 3.60 12.58 -0.82
CA VAL A 84 3.86 11.35 -1.55
C VAL A 84 2.60 10.99 -2.31
N GLY A 85 2.68 11.06 -3.63
CA GLY A 85 1.62 10.79 -4.57
C GLY A 85 1.55 9.31 -4.89
N TYR A 86 0.56 8.64 -4.33
CA TYR A 86 0.29 7.21 -4.52
C TYR A 86 -0.74 6.94 -5.63
N TYR A 87 -1.23 7.98 -6.31
CA TYR A 87 -2.36 7.90 -7.22
C TYR A 87 -2.02 8.46 -8.60
N SER A 88 -2.72 7.97 -9.62
CA SER A 88 -2.57 8.47 -11.00
C SER A 88 -2.93 9.96 -11.16
N ILE A 89 -3.69 10.57 -10.24
CA ILE A 89 -3.89 12.03 -10.26
C ILE A 89 -2.58 12.80 -10.09
N TYR A 90 -1.62 12.29 -9.30
CA TYR A 90 -0.31 12.91 -9.12
C TYR A 90 0.54 12.84 -10.38
N ASN A 91 0.27 11.90 -11.30
CA ASN A 91 0.87 11.90 -12.63
C ASN A 91 0.39 13.09 -13.48
N LYS A 92 -0.82 13.60 -13.24
CA LYS A 92 -1.40 14.75 -13.96
C LYS A 92 -1.01 16.12 -13.36
N VAL A 93 -0.38 16.11 -12.19
CA VAL A 93 0.11 17.32 -11.50
C VAL A 93 1.33 17.90 -12.22
N ASN A 94 1.30 19.20 -12.50
CA ASN A 94 2.40 19.98 -13.05
C ASN A 94 2.84 21.10 -12.11
N LYS A 95 4.06 21.60 -12.29
CA LYS A 95 4.55 22.80 -11.59
C LYS A 95 3.62 23.98 -11.88
N GLY A 96 3.23 24.72 -10.85
CA GLY A 96 2.31 25.84 -10.93
C GLY A 96 0.83 25.48 -10.76
N ASP A 97 0.47 24.19 -10.84
CA ASP A 97 -0.90 23.75 -10.51
C ASP A 97 -1.16 23.96 -9.00
N SER A 98 -2.42 24.23 -8.63
CA SER A 98 -2.84 24.24 -7.22
C SER A 98 -3.48 22.91 -6.89
N ILE A 99 -3.02 22.27 -5.82
CA ILE A 99 -3.57 21.01 -5.32
C ILE A 99 -4.18 21.21 -3.94
N ILE A 100 -5.35 20.62 -3.71
CA ILE A 100 -6.12 20.77 -2.48
C ILE A 100 -6.67 19.40 -2.08
N LYS A 101 -6.46 19.04 -0.83
CA LYS A 101 -7.11 17.90 -0.17
C LYS A 101 -7.55 18.36 1.21
N LYS A 102 -8.84 18.24 1.47
CA LYS A 102 -9.40 18.53 2.80
C LYS A 102 -9.36 17.28 3.67
N LYS A 103 -9.13 17.49 4.97
CA LYS A 103 -9.29 16.45 5.98
C LYS A 103 -10.70 15.85 5.90
N ASN A 104 -10.82 14.54 6.04
CA ASN A 104 -12.09 13.81 5.97
C ASN A 104 -12.82 13.89 4.62
N SER A 105 -12.18 14.42 3.57
CA SER A 105 -12.68 14.38 2.20
C SER A 105 -12.11 13.19 1.45
N LYS A 106 -12.91 12.63 0.55
CA LYS A 106 -12.49 11.63 -0.43
C LYS A 106 -11.86 12.27 -1.67
N GLU A 107 -11.96 13.59 -1.81
CA GLU A 107 -11.60 14.28 -3.04
C GLU A 107 -10.24 14.98 -2.94
N ILE A 108 -9.40 14.72 -3.94
CA ILE A 108 -8.25 15.55 -4.27
C ILE A 108 -8.66 16.46 -5.43
N ILE A 109 -8.50 17.75 -5.25
CA ILE A 109 -8.82 18.78 -6.25
C ILE A 109 -7.52 19.31 -6.83
N LEU A 110 -7.38 19.25 -8.15
CA LEU A 110 -6.28 19.79 -8.91
C LEU A 110 -6.80 20.95 -9.77
N ASN A 111 -6.44 22.16 -9.39
CA ASN A 111 -6.73 23.38 -10.13
C ASN A 111 -5.61 23.65 -11.14
N LYS A 112 -5.95 23.56 -12.42
CA LYS A 112 -5.11 23.95 -13.55
C LYS A 112 -5.49 25.37 -14.02
N PRO A 113 -4.70 25.99 -14.91
CA PRO A 113 -5.02 27.30 -15.47
C PRO A 113 -6.41 27.35 -16.13
N ASP A 114 -6.77 26.32 -16.88
CA ASP A 114 -7.97 26.23 -17.74
C ASP A 114 -9.07 25.30 -17.20
N SER A 115 -8.74 24.50 -16.18
CA SER A 115 -9.58 23.40 -15.75
C SER A 115 -9.44 23.09 -14.26
N ILE A 116 -10.40 22.35 -13.73
CA ILE A 116 -10.36 21.77 -12.39
C ILE A 116 -10.62 20.28 -12.54
N ILE A 117 -9.74 19.47 -11.97
CA ILE A 117 -9.86 18.01 -11.94
C ILE A 117 -10.12 17.59 -10.51
N TYR A 118 -11.16 16.81 -10.30
CA TYR A 118 -11.52 16.25 -9.01
C TYR A 118 -11.34 14.75 -9.10
N ASN A 119 -10.66 14.16 -8.12
CA ASN A 119 -10.37 12.72 -8.11
C ASN A 119 -10.75 12.12 -6.76
N ASP A 120 -11.44 10.99 -6.80
CA ASP A 120 -11.79 10.20 -5.62
C ASP A 120 -10.59 9.33 -5.21
N ILE A 121 -10.15 9.43 -3.95
CA ILE A 121 -9.05 8.62 -3.41
C ILE A 121 -9.38 7.13 -3.33
N TYR A 122 -10.64 6.72 -3.48
CA TYR A 122 -11.00 5.30 -3.56
C TYR A 122 -10.90 4.70 -4.95
N ASP A 123 -11.03 5.53 -5.98
CA ASP A 123 -11.13 5.08 -7.35
C ASP A 123 -10.49 6.10 -8.28
N GLU A 124 -9.30 5.74 -8.75
CA GLU A 124 -8.53 6.58 -9.65
C GLU A 124 -9.25 6.88 -10.99
N ASN A 125 -10.18 6.02 -11.42
CA ASN A 125 -10.96 6.21 -12.63
C ASN A 125 -12.17 7.12 -12.40
N LYS A 126 -12.55 7.34 -11.14
CA LYS A 126 -13.63 8.22 -10.76
C LYS A 126 -13.10 9.64 -10.61
N PHE A 127 -12.95 10.30 -11.75
CA PHE A 127 -12.63 11.72 -11.81
C PHE A 127 -13.69 12.50 -12.57
N HIS A 128 -13.86 13.75 -12.21
CA HIS A 128 -14.64 14.70 -12.99
C HIS A 128 -13.79 15.92 -13.32
N PHE A 129 -13.99 16.47 -14.52
CA PHE A 129 -13.30 17.66 -14.98
C PHE A 129 -14.31 18.78 -15.20
N LYS A 130 -13.89 20.01 -14.89
CA LYS A 130 -14.66 21.22 -15.14
C LYS A 130 -13.76 22.23 -15.86
N LEU A 131 -14.22 22.75 -16.99
CA LEU A 131 -13.57 23.87 -17.68
C LEU A 131 -13.93 25.19 -16.99
N LYS A 132 -13.01 26.16 -17.04
CA LYS A 132 -13.20 27.50 -16.46
C LYS A 132 -13.77 28.50 -17.46
#